data_AF-A0A0F9SNR6-F1
#
_entry.id   AF-A0A0F9SNR6-F1
#
_cell.length_a   1.000
_cell.length_b   1.000
_cell.length_c   1.000
_cell.angle_alpha   90.00
_cell.angle_beta   90.00
_cell.angle_gamma   90.00
#
_symmetry.space_group_name_H-M   'P 1'
#
loop_
_entity.id
_entity.type
_entity.pdbx_description
1 polymer ?
#
loop_
_entity_poly.entity_id
_entity_poly.type
_entity_poly.pdbx_seq_one_letter_code
_entity_poly.pdbx_strand_id
1 'polypeptide(L)'
;MYALILSDHADRDIDINRVIRMLLIHDIVEIDAGDHPLHEAVDLDAQEKLEIAAASRIFGLLPKAQAENLRSLWVEFEEGKSGDAVFAKALDRLQPLIQNIATDGGTWNEANVTHQQVQEKYGSVIRKGAVSLWKYAANLVSGHFEKK
;
A
#
# COMPACT_ATOMS: atom_id res chain seq x y z
N MET A 1 11.25 5.90 -1.93
CA MET A 1 11.41 7.26 -2.50
C MET A 1 10.17 8.13 -2.26
N TYR A 2 8.95 7.65 -2.53
CA TYR A 2 7.73 8.46 -2.43
C TYR A 2 7.54 9.06 -1.04
N ALA A 3 7.70 8.28 0.03
CA ALA A 3 7.59 8.79 1.39
C ALA A 3 8.52 10.00 1.65
N LEU A 4 9.80 9.89 1.27
CA LEU A 4 10.78 10.96 1.42
C LEU A 4 10.41 12.26 0.70
N ILE A 5 9.75 12.17 -0.46
CA ILE A 5 9.46 13.33 -1.31
C ILE A 5 8.07 13.91 -1.04
N LEU A 6 7.12 13.07 -0.64
CA LEU A 6 5.70 13.42 -0.55
C LEU A 6 5.21 13.58 0.90
N SER A 7 6.10 13.55 1.89
CA SER A 7 5.73 13.62 3.33
C SER A 7 4.89 14.85 3.69
N ASP A 8 5.11 15.98 3.01
CA ASP A 8 4.38 17.24 3.26
C ASP A 8 2.90 17.16 2.85
N HIS A 9 2.48 16.07 2.20
CA HIS A 9 1.10 15.82 1.83
C HIS A 9 0.35 14.93 2.83
N ALA A 10 0.99 14.47 3.90
CA ALA A 10 0.32 13.71 4.95
C ALA A 10 -0.71 14.58 5.68
N ASP A 11 -1.94 14.08 5.83
CA ASP A 11 -3.02 14.84 6.51
C ASP A 11 -2.96 14.74 8.05
N ARG A 12 -2.05 13.91 8.58
CA ARG A 12 -1.87 13.65 10.01
C ARG A 12 -0.40 13.86 10.38
N ASP A 13 -0.15 14.10 11.66
CA ASP A 13 1.20 14.06 12.20
C ASP A 13 1.79 12.66 11.99
N ILE A 14 2.97 12.61 11.37
CA ILE A 14 3.70 11.38 11.06
C ILE A 14 5.18 11.50 11.47
N ASP A 15 5.80 10.37 11.78
CA ASP A 15 7.26 10.24 11.76
C ASP A 15 7.68 9.64 10.43
N ILE A 16 8.25 10.48 9.57
CA ILE A 16 8.66 10.06 8.23
C ILE A 16 9.71 8.94 8.24
N ASN A 17 10.61 8.91 9.23
CA ASN A 17 11.59 7.83 9.33
C ASN A 17 10.91 6.50 9.66
N ARG A 18 9.85 6.53 10.46
CA ARG A 18 9.04 5.35 10.79
C ARG A 18 8.21 4.89 9.60
N VAL A 19 7.58 5.80 8.85
CA VAL A 19 6.87 5.48 7.61
C VAL A 19 7.81 4.81 6.59
N ILE A 20 9.02 5.34 6.42
CA ILE A 20 10.01 4.74 5.51
C ILE A 20 10.38 3.34 5.96
N ARG A 21 10.69 3.15 7.25
CA ARG A 21 11.00 1.82 7.80
C ARG A 21 9.85 0.83 7.62
N MET A 22 8.62 1.28 7.82
CA MET A 22 7.41 0.50 7.65
C MET A 22 7.28 0.03 6.19
N LEU A 23 7.38 0.94 5.22
CA LEU A 23 7.34 0.61 3.80
C LEU A 23 8.51 -0.26 3.33
N LEU A 24 9.68 -0.20 3.98
CA LEU A 24 10.80 -1.09 3.64
C LEU A 24 10.55 -2.55 4.02
N ILE A 25 9.64 -2.83 4.96
CA ILE A 25 9.40 -4.18 5.48
C ILE A 25 7.98 -4.70 5.24
N HIS A 26 7.05 -3.87 4.76
CA HIS A 26 5.63 -4.24 4.71
C HIS A 26 5.38 -5.55 3.94
N ASP A 27 6.00 -5.70 2.78
CA ASP A 27 5.85 -6.90 1.94
C ASP A 27 6.88 -8.01 2.24
N ILE A 28 7.67 -7.91 3.33
CA ILE A 28 8.68 -8.95 3.60
C ILE A 28 8.05 -10.33 3.82
N VAL A 29 6.79 -10.37 4.25
CA VAL A 29 5.99 -11.58 4.44
C VAL A 29 5.68 -12.30 3.12
N GLU A 30 5.68 -11.58 2.00
CA GLU A 30 5.41 -12.15 0.67
C GLU A 30 6.50 -13.11 0.21
N ILE A 31 7.68 -13.11 0.84
CA ILE A 31 8.73 -14.13 0.63
C ILE A 31 8.16 -15.55 0.82
N ASP A 32 7.26 -15.74 1.77
CA ASP A 32 6.61 -17.03 2.04
C ASP A 32 5.13 -17.05 1.63
N ALA A 33 4.41 -15.96 1.84
CA ALA A 33 2.97 -15.89 1.59
C ALA A 33 2.64 -15.72 0.11
N GLY A 34 3.59 -15.22 -0.70
CA GLY A 34 3.37 -14.80 -2.09
C GLY A 34 2.65 -13.46 -2.20
N ASP A 35 2.90 -12.77 -3.32
CA ASP A 35 2.19 -11.55 -3.72
C ASP A 35 0.82 -11.91 -4.29
N HIS A 36 -0.17 -11.07 -3.99
CA HIS A 36 -1.56 -11.23 -4.42
C HIS A 36 -2.04 -9.97 -5.14
N PRO A 37 -2.24 -10.01 -6.46
CA PRO A 37 -2.62 -8.84 -7.22
C PRO A 37 -3.94 -8.24 -6.72
N LEU A 38 -3.97 -6.90 -6.59
CA LEU A 38 -5.13 -6.14 -6.08
C LEU A 38 -6.45 -6.41 -6.83
N HIS A 39 -6.39 -6.93 -8.06
CA HIS A 39 -7.54 -7.19 -8.92
C HIS A 39 -7.95 -8.66 -9.02
N GLU A 40 -7.23 -9.56 -8.36
CA GLU A 40 -7.54 -10.99 -8.34
C GLU A 40 -8.41 -11.36 -7.12
N ALA A 41 -9.12 -12.49 -7.25
CA ALA A 41 -9.91 -13.03 -6.15
C ALA A 41 -9.01 -13.84 -5.22
N VAL A 42 -9.02 -13.50 -3.93
CA VAL A 42 -8.19 -14.14 -2.91
C VAL A 42 -9.06 -14.55 -1.74
N ASP A 43 -8.79 -15.73 -1.19
CA ASP A 43 -9.31 -16.12 0.13
C ASP A 43 -8.54 -15.32 1.18
N LEU A 44 -9.12 -14.19 1.60
CA LEU A 44 -8.49 -13.25 2.53
C LEU A 44 -8.12 -13.90 3.87
N ASP A 45 -8.94 -14.82 4.36
CA ASP A 45 -8.71 -15.51 5.63
C ASP A 45 -7.54 -16.51 5.51
N ALA A 46 -7.40 -17.16 4.35
CA ALA A 46 -6.27 -18.02 4.08
C ALA A 46 -4.98 -17.20 3.91
N GLN A 47 -5.06 -16.07 3.20
CA GLN A 47 -3.91 -15.20 2.97
C GLN A 47 -3.40 -14.57 4.27
N GLU A 48 -4.29 -14.05 5.12
CA GLU A 48 -3.92 -13.50 6.42
C GLU A 48 -3.18 -14.54 7.28
N LYS A 49 -3.62 -15.81 7.26
CA LYS A 49 -2.94 -16.89 7.99
C LYS A 49 -1.54 -17.16 7.45
N LEU A 50 -1.36 -17.12 6.13
CA LEU A 50 -0.05 -17.28 5.50
C LEU A 50 0.88 -16.13 5.87
N GLU A 51 0.40 -14.89 5.80
CA GLU A 51 1.16 -13.69 6.17
C GLU A 51 1.56 -13.68 7.65
N ILE A 52 0.66 -14.07 8.55
CA ILE A 52 0.98 -14.19 9.99
C ILE A 52 2.05 -15.26 10.23
N ALA A 53 1.97 -16.40 9.55
CA ALA A 53 2.96 -17.46 9.65
C ALA A 53 4.32 -17.00 9.11
N ALA A 54 4.32 -16.32 7.95
CA ALA A 54 5.49 -15.74 7.33
C ALA A 54 6.16 -14.70 8.24
N ALA A 55 5.39 -13.74 8.76
CA ALA A 55 5.86 -12.74 9.71
C ALA A 55 6.50 -13.39 10.94
N SER A 56 5.85 -14.43 11.50
CA SER A 56 6.38 -15.12 12.67
C SER A 56 7.71 -15.82 12.38
N ARG A 57 7.85 -16.45 11.20
CA ARG A 57 9.10 -17.13 10.81
C ARG A 57 10.20 -16.13 10.48
N ILE A 58 9.92 -15.17 9.61
CA ILE A 58 10.91 -14.25 9.03
C ILE A 58 11.44 -13.27 10.08
N PHE A 59 10.57 -12.58 10.81
CA PHE A 59 11.03 -11.69 11.90
C PHE A 59 11.68 -12.49 13.02
N GLY A 60 11.25 -13.74 13.24
CA GLY A 60 11.85 -14.67 14.22
C GLY A 60 13.31 -15.06 13.94
N LEU A 61 13.84 -14.77 12.74
CA LEU A 61 15.25 -14.96 12.42
C LEU A 61 16.16 -13.89 13.05
N LEU A 62 15.57 -12.76 13.49
CA LEU A 62 16.31 -11.63 14.06
C LEU A 62 16.53 -11.79 15.57
N PRO A 63 17.50 -11.07 16.16
CA PRO A 63 17.60 -10.95 17.61
C PRO A 63 16.27 -10.48 18.22
N LYS A 64 15.90 -11.04 19.38
CA LYS A 64 14.57 -10.89 19.99
C LYS A 64 14.01 -9.47 19.96
N ALA A 65 14.76 -8.49 20.43
CA ALA A 65 14.29 -7.09 20.47
C ALA A 65 14.04 -6.50 19.08
N GLN A 66 14.86 -6.86 18.09
CA GLN A 66 14.68 -6.41 16.72
C GLN A 66 13.48 -7.10 16.07
N ALA A 67 13.31 -8.40 16.31
CA ALA A 67 12.17 -9.17 15.85
C ALA A 67 10.85 -8.57 16.35
N GLU A 68 10.75 -8.30 17.65
CA GLU A 68 9.56 -7.71 18.28
C GLU A 68 9.25 -6.32 17.70
N ASN A 69 10.26 -5.46 17.56
CA ASN A 69 10.09 -4.11 17.02
C ASN A 69 9.62 -4.10 15.55
N LEU A 70 10.26 -4.89 14.67
CA LEU A 70 9.90 -4.91 13.25
C LEU A 70 8.57 -5.63 13.00
N ARG A 71 8.30 -6.71 13.73
CA ARG A 71 6.99 -7.37 13.66
C ARG A 71 5.88 -6.44 14.11
N SER A 72 6.08 -5.68 15.20
CA SER A 72 5.08 -4.70 15.65
C SER A 72 4.85 -3.59 14.61
N LEU A 73 5.91 -3.15 13.91
CA LEU A 73 5.79 -2.14 12.87
C LEU A 73 5.04 -2.67 11.63
N TRP A 74 5.26 -3.94 11.28
CA TRP A 74 4.52 -4.63 10.23
C TRP A 74 3.03 -4.80 10.60
N VAL A 75 2.72 -5.25 11.83
CA VAL A 75 1.33 -5.34 12.32
C VAL A 75 0.63 -3.97 12.28
N GLU A 76 1.33 -2.91 12.68
CA GLU A 76 0.79 -1.55 12.63
C GLU A 76 0.47 -1.11 11.20
N PHE A 77 1.35 -1.42 10.24
CA PHE A 77 1.06 -1.20 8.82
C PHE A 77 -0.24 -1.89 8.46
N GLU A 78 -0.36 -3.20 8.73
CA GLU A 78 -1.53 -3.98 8.35
C GLU A 78 -2.83 -3.44 8.92
N GLU A 79 -2.83 -3.05 10.19
CA GLU A 79 -4.01 -2.46 10.83
C GLU A 79 -4.46 -1.14 10.19
N GLY A 80 -3.52 -0.35 9.63
CA GLY A 80 -3.86 0.86 8.88
C GLY A 80 -4.62 1.93 9.69
N LYS A 81 -4.28 2.07 10.98
CA LYS A 81 -4.97 2.97 11.93
C LYS A 81 -4.16 4.20 12.32
N SER A 82 -2.86 4.03 12.60
CA SER A 82 -1.98 5.13 13.03
C SER A 82 -1.76 6.14 11.90
N GLY A 83 -1.29 7.34 12.23
CA GLY A 83 -0.94 8.35 11.21
C GLY A 83 0.07 7.80 10.20
N ASP A 84 1.14 7.18 10.71
CA ASP A 84 2.20 6.57 9.93
C ASP A 84 1.66 5.48 8.99
N ALA A 85 0.88 4.53 9.52
CA ALA A 85 0.34 3.41 8.73
C ALA A 85 -0.67 3.87 7.67
N VAL A 86 -1.53 4.84 8.02
CA VAL A 86 -2.51 5.40 7.07
C VAL A 86 -1.80 6.11 5.92
N PHE A 87 -0.74 6.86 6.19
CA PHE A 87 0.05 7.51 5.13
C PHE A 87 0.87 6.49 4.33
N ALA A 88 1.48 5.50 4.99
CA ALA A 88 2.20 4.41 4.32
C ALA A 88 1.29 3.66 3.33
N LYS A 89 0.10 3.20 3.76
CA LYS A 89 -0.86 2.52 2.87
C LYS A 89 -1.35 3.44 1.73
N ALA A 90 -1.46 4.75 1.96
CA ALA A 90 -1.80 5.69 0.90
C ALA A 90 -0.71 5.76 -0.19
N LEU A 91 0.57 5.76 0.21
CA LEU A 91 1.69 5.78 -0.73
C LEU A 91 1.86 4.46 -1.47
N ASP A 92 1.75 3.34 -0.75
CA ASP A 92 1.72 1.99 -1.32
C ASP A 92 0.65 1.89 -2.41
N ARG A 93 -0.57 2.37 -2.14
CA ARG A 93 -1.65 2.35 -3.12
C ARG A 93 -1.48 3.36 -4.27
N LEU A 94 -0.85 4.50 -4.01
CA LEU A 94 -0.63 5.55 -5.02
C LEU A 94 0.34 5.11 -6.11
N GLN A 95 1.42 4.40 -5.75
CA GLN A 95 2.45 4.02 -6.71
C GLN A 95 1.91 3.19 -7.91
N PRO A 96 1.23 2.03 -7.71
CA PRO A 96 0.72 1.25 -8.82
C PRO A 96 -0.37 1.99 -9.61
N LEU A 97 -1.11 2.92 -8.98
CA LEU A 97 -2.05 3.79 -9.71
C LEU A 97 -1.32 4.68 -10.72
N ILE A 98 -0.27 5.38 -10.29
CA ILE A 98 0.51 6.26 -11.17
C ILE A 98 1.20 5.44 -12.26
N GLN A 99 1.72 4.25 -11.92
CA GLN A 99 2.32 3.35 -12.90
C GLN A 99 1.34 2.91 -13.98
N ASN A 100 0.13 2.49 -13.61
CA ASN A 100 -0.90 2.11 -14.58
C ASN A 100 -1.27 3.28 -15.51
N ILE A 101 -1.38 4.49 -14.99
CA ILE A 101 -1.66 5.67 -15.84
C ILE A 101 -0.49 5.95 -16.80
N ALA A 102 0.75 5.86 -16.31
CA ALA A 102 1.94 6.10 -17.12
C ALA A 102 2.15 5.05 -18.23
N THR A 103 1.58 3.85 -18.07
CA THR A 103 1.64 2.75 -19.04
C THR A 103 0.35 2.57 -19.84
N ASP A 104 -0.45 3.64 -19.97
CA ASP A 104 -1.74 3.65 -20.68
C ASP A 104 -2.71 2.53 -20.25
N GLY A 105 -2.74 2.28 -18.95
CA GLY A 105 -3.62 1.34 -18.30
C GLY A 105 -2.99 -0.02 -18.02
N GLY A 106 -1.76 -0.33 -18.46
CA GLY A 106 -0.99 -1.54 -18.07
C GLY A 106 -1.81 -2.73 -17.53
N THR A 107 -1.63 -3.03 -16.25
CA THR A 107 -2.35 -4.11 -15.54
C THR A 107 -3.86 -3.87 -15.41
N TRP A 108 -4.34 -2.61 -15.44
CA TRP A 108 -5.77 -2.33 -15.51
C TRP A 108 -6.41 -2.85 -16.80
N ASN A 109 -5.71 -2.78 -17.93
CA ASN A 109 -6.22 -3.33 -19.19
C ASN A 109 -6.30 -4.85 -19.14
N GLU A 110 -5.25 -5.50 -18.64
CA GLU A 110 -5.16 -6.95 -18.49
C GLU A 110 -6.29 -7.50 -17.60
N ALA A 111 -6.58 -6.80 -16.50
CA ALA A 111 -7.62 -7.17 -15.55
C ALA A 111 -9.00 -6.52 -15.83
N ASN A 112 -9.18 -5.82 -16.95
CA ASN A 112 -10.42 -5.10 -17.30
C ASN A 112 -10.96 -4.19 -16.18
N VAL A 113 -10.07 -3.48 -15.49
CA VAL A 113 -10.41 -2.62 -14.35
C VAL A 113 -11.17 -1.39 -14.83
N THR A 114 -12.34 -1.16 -14.24
CA THR A 114 -13.21 -0.03 -14.56
C THR A 114 -12.81 1.22 -13.77
N HIS A 115 -13.23 2.39 -14.26
CA HIS A 115 -13.04 3.66 -13.55
C HIS A 115 -13.61 3.59 -12.12
N GLN A 116 -14.79 2.98 -11.94
CA GLN A 116 -15.39 2.79 -10.62
C GLN A 116 -14.51 1.94 -9.70
N GLN A 117 -13.98 0.83 -10.18
CA GLN A 117 -13.07 -0.02 -9.39
C GLN A 117 -11.79 0.72 -9.00
N VAL A 118 -11.26 1.61 -9.85
CA VAL A 118 -10.11 2.46 -9.49
C VAL A 118 -10.48 3.38 -8.32
N GLN A 119 -11.64 4.03 -8.38
CA GLN A 119 -12.11 4.92 -7.31
C GLN A 119 -12.29 4.18 -5.98
N GLU A 120 -12.86 2.97 -6.02
CA GLU A 120 -13.14 2.15 -4.83
C GLU A 120 -11.86 1.57 -4.20
N LYS A 121 -11.00 0.95 -5.02
CA LYS A 121 -9.82 0.21 -4.53
C LYS A 121 -8.60 1.08 -4.24
N TYR A 122 -8.46 2.21 -4.94
CA TYR A 122 -7.33 3.13 -4.74
C TYR A 122 -7.77 4.40 -4.02
N GLY A 123 -8.85 5.03 -4.47
CA GLY A 123 -9.26 6.34 -4.00
C GLY A 123 -9.59 6.40 -2.52
N SER A 124 -10.28 5.39 -2.00
CA SER A 124 -10.65 5.30 -0.58
C SER A 124 -9.41 5.29 0.34
N VAL A 125 -8.38 4.52 -0.03
CA VAL A 125 -7.14 4.37 0.75
C VAL A 125 -6.27 5.61 0.65
N ILE A 126 -6.00 6.10 -0.57
CA ILE A 126 -5.13 7.26 -0.79
C ILE A 126 -5.73 8.50 -0.12
N ARG A 127 -7.04 8.74 -0.28
CA ARG A 127 -7.73 9.89 0.32
C ARG A 127 -7.66 9.89 1.84
N LYS A 128 -7.58 8.73 2.49
CA LYS A 128 -7.54 8.62 3.95
C LYS A 128 -6.20 9.11 4.54
N GLY A 129 -5.11 8.99 3.78
CA GLY A 129 -3.77 9.40 4.23
C GLY A 129 -3.22 10.67 3.59
N ALA A 130 -3.67 11.02 2.38
CA ALA A 130 -3.24 12.21 1.68
C ALA A 130 -4.31 12.70 0.69
N VAL A 131 -5.24 13.54 1.18
CA VAL A 131 -6.34 14.13 0.39
C VAL A 131 -5.79 14.90 -0.82
N SER A 132 -4.69 15.64 -0.63
CA SER A 132 -4.08 16.42 -1.71
C SER A 132 -3.52 15.53 -2.83
N LEU A 133 -2.87 14.41 -2.48
CA LEU A 133 -2.38 13.43 -3.46
C LEU A 133 -3.52 12.75 -4.19
N TRP A 134 -4.59 12.37 -3.47
CA TRP A 134 -5.76 11.79 -4.12
C TRP A 134 -6.43 12.76 -5.09
N LYS A 135 -6.57 14.04 -4.72
CA LYS A 135 -7.16 15.04 -5.63
C LYS A 135 -6.37 15.15 -6.94
N TYR A 136 -5.03 15.12 -6.86
CA TYR A 136 -4.18 15.11 -8.05
C TYR A 136 -4.34 13.81 -8.86
N ALA A 137 -4.24 12.66 -8.19
CA ALA A 137 -4.37 11.35 -8.82
C ALA A 137 -5.74 11.14 -9.49
N ALA A 138 -6.83 11.59 -8.86
CA ALA A 138 -8.17 11.48 -9.40
C ALA A 138 -8.33 12.22 -10.74
N ASN A 139 -7.72 13.40 -10.89
CA ASN A 139 -7.72 14.12 -12.17
C ASN A 139 -6.99 13.33 -13.26
N LEU A 140 -5.87 12.69 -12.92
CA LEU A 140 -5.14 11.83 -13.86
C LEU A 140 -5.94 10.59 -14.25
N VAL A 141 -6.63 9.97 -13.29
CA VAL A 141 -7.52 8.82 -13.52
C VAL A 141 -8.65 9.22 -14.47
N SER A 142 -9.36 10.32 -14.21
CA SER A 142 -10.42 10.81 -15.10
C SER A 142 -9.88 11.04 -16.52
N GLY A 143 -8.74 11.72 -16.66
CA GLY A 143 -8.12 11.96 -17.95
C GLY A 143 -7.63 10.71 -18.68
N HIS A 144 -7.36 9.60 -17.97
CA HIS A 144 -7.05 8.30 -18.60
C HIS A 144 -8.31 7.66 -19.19
N PHE A 145 -9.40 7.60 -18.41
CA PHE A 145 -10.64 6.94 -18.84
C PHE A 145 -11.47 7.76 -19.85
N GLU A 146 -11.32 9.08 -19.91
CA GLU A 146 -11.98 9.92 -20.94
C GLU A 146 -11.36 9.79 -22.35
N LYS A 147 -10.11 9.32 -22.44
CA LYS A 147 -9.38 9.16 -23.72
C LYS A 147 -9.67 7.84 -24.43
N LYS A 148 -10.32 6.89 -23.75
CA LYS A 148 -10.69 5.56 -24.27
C LYS A 148 -12.15 5.58 -24.75
#